data_AF-A0AAV0WIK2-F1
#
_entry.id   AF-A0AAV0WIK2-F1
#
_cell.length_a   1.000
_cell.length_b   1.000
_cell.length_c   1.000
_cell.angle_alpha   90.00
_cell.angle_beta   90.00
_cell.angle_gamma   90.00
#
_symmetry.space_group_name_H-M   'P 1'
#
loop_
_entity.id
_entity.type
_entity.pdbx_description
1 polymer ?
#
loop_
_entity_poly.entity_id
_entity_poly.type
_entity_poly.pdbx_seq_one_letter_code
_entity_poly.pdbx_strand_id
1 'polypeptide(L)' 'MEWSKEQIAQFLELYEGEPSIWNPSDANHKIQNHVHDAWGRISKNLSGAEYSISELKKKKKRFTYWDLQKIVIEGQG' A
#
# COMPACT_ATOMS: atom_id res chain seq x y z
N MET A 1 0.63 -9.61 12.95
CA MET A 1 1.55 -9.84 11.82
C MET A 1 2.57 -8.73 11.75
N GLU A 2 3.84 -9.11 11.86
CA GLU A 2 4.98 -8.29 11.45
C GLU A 2 5.22 -8.57 9.96
N TRP A 3 5.39 -7.52 9.15
CA TRP A 3 5.78 -7.68 7.75
C TRP A 3 7.29 -7.52 7.68
N SER A 4 7.96 -8.37 6.91
CA SER A 4 9.38 -8.20 6.63
C SER A 4 9.62 -6.95 5.78
N LYS A 5 10.83 -6.40 5.85
CA LYS A 5 11.22 -5.21 5.07
C LYS A 5 10.94 -5.38 3.58
N GLU A 6 11.19 -6.56 3.03
CA GLU A 6 10.90 -6.90 1.63
C GLU A 6 9.40 -6.81 1.31
N GLN A 7 8.54 -7.30 2.21
CA GLN A 7 7.09 -7.22 2.03
C GLN A 7 6.58 -5.79 2.15
N ILE A 8 7.17 -4.99 3.04
CA ILE A 8 6.85 -3.56 3.16
C ILE A 8 7.27 -2.83 1.89
N ALA A 9 8.49 -3.04 1.39
CA ALA A 9 8.98 -2.42 0.17
C ALA A 9 8.10 -2.79 -1.03
N GLN A 10 7.79 -4.08 -1.21
CA GLN A 10 6.92 -4.54 -2.30
C GLN A 10 5.50 -3.99 -2.17
N PHE A 11 4.95 -3.91 -0.95
CA PHE A 11 3.66 -3.27 -0.72
C PHE A 11 3.68 -1.79 -1.10
N LEU A 12 4.74 -1.05 -0.76
CA LEU A 12 4.87 0.36 -1.09
C LEU A 12 4.99 0.60 -2.59
N GLU A 13 5.76 -0.22 -3.30
CA GLU A 13 5.88 -0.16 -4.76
C GLU A 13 4.52 -0.40 -5.45
N LEU A 14 3.81 -1.45 -5.04
CA LEU A 14 2.47 -1.77 -5.56
C LEU A 14 1.44 -0.68 -5.20
N TYR A 15 1.56 -0.10 -4.01
CA TYR A 15 0.68 0.95 -3.54
C TYR A 15 0.92 2.27 -4.26
N GLU A 16 2.18 2.65 -4.50
CA GLU A 16 2.55 3.84 -5.28
C GLU A 16 2.04 3.73 -6.72
N GLY A 17 2.15 2.54 -7.33
CA GLY A 17 1.64 2.24 -8.67
C GLY A 17 0.12 2.32 -8.83
N GLU A 18 -0.65 2.37 -7.74
CA GLU A 18 -2.12 2.44 -7.75
C GLU A 18 -2.61 3.82 -7.27
N PRO A 19 -2.54 4.88 -8.11
CA PRO A 19 -2.97 6.23 -7.75
C PRO A 19 -4.46 6.29 -7.39
N SER A 20 -5.26 5.36 -7.89
CA SER A 20 -6.66 5.17 -7.51
C SER A 20 -6.84 5.03 -5.98
N ILE A 21 -5.85 4.55 -5.23
CA ILE A 21 -5.95 4.33 -3.77
C ILE A 21 -5.51 5.53 -2.95
N TRP A 22 -4.52 6.30 -3.41
CA TRP A 22 -3.84 7.32 -2.61
C TRP A 22 -3.92 8.72 -3.18
N ASN A 23 -4.14 8.87 -4.48
CA ASN A 23 -4.22 10.16 -5.14
C ASN A 23 -5.67 10.67 -5.14
N PRO A 24 -6.03 11.66 -4.29
CA PRO A 24 -7.38 12.22 -4.27
C PRO A 24 -7.77 12.96 -5.55
N SER A 25 -6.78 13.30 -6.39
CA SER A 25 -7.00 13.93 -7.69
C SER A 25 -7.29 12.91 -8.81
N ASP A 26 -7.09 11.61 -8.56
CA ASP A 26 -7.41 10.57 -9.56
C ASP A 26 -8.92 10.43 -9.70
N ALA A 27 -9.42 10.41 -10.94
CA ALA A 27 -10.85 10.25 -11.21
C ALA A 27 -11.41 8.94 -10.61
N ASN A 28 -10.57 7.90 -10.54
CA ASN A 28 -10.95 6.59 -10.01
C ASN A 28 -10.89 6.51 -8.49
N HIS A 29 -10.28 7.48 -7.81
CA HIS A 29 -10.20 7.50 -6.35
C HIS A 29 -11.57 7.65 -5.67
N LYS A 30 -12.50 8.30 -6.36
CA LYS A 30 -13.90 8.43 -5.90
C LYS A 30 -14.73 7.19 -6.21
N ILE A 31 -14.22 6.27 -7.04
CA ILE A 31 -14.94 5.08 -7.47
C ILE A 31 -14.55 3.92 -6.56
N GLN A 32 -15.42 3.60 -5.59
CA GLN A 32 -15.20 2.50 -4.65
C GLN A 32 -14.84 1.17 -5.32
N ASN A 33 -15.42 0.88 -6.49
CA ASN A 33 -15.12 -0.35 -7.22
C ASN A 33 -13.67 -0.40 -7.71
N HIS A 34 -13.15 0.71 -8.26
CA HIS A 34 -11.75 0.80 -8.70
C HIS A 34 -10.80 0.76 -7.52
N VAL A 35 -11.11 1.47 -6.43
CA VAL A 35 -10.32 1.41 -5.20
C VAL A 35 -10.27 -0.04 -4.69
N HIS A 36 -11.41 -0.75 -4.70
CA HIS A 36 -11.48 -2.14 -4.27
C HIS A 36 -10.66 -3.07 -5.19
N ASP A 37 -10.78 -2.90 -6.51
CA ASP A 37 -10.00 -3.66 -7.50
C ASP A 37 -8.50 -3.45 -7.30
N ALA A 38 -8.07 -2.20 -7.14
CA ALA A 38 -6.69 -1.81 -6.87
C ALA A 38 -6.14 -2.48 -5.60
N TRP A 39 -6.90 -2.46 -4.50
CA TRP A 39 -6.52 -3.20 -3.29
C TRP A 39 -6.45 -4.72 -3.53
N GLY A 40 -7.34 -5.26 -4.35
CA GLY A 40 -7.31 -6.65 -4.79
C GLY A 40 -6.07 -6.99 -5.60
N ARG A 41 -5.60 -6.08 -6.46
CA ARG A 41 -4.35 -6.23 -7.21
C ARG A 41 -3.14 -6.25 -6.28
N ILE A 42 -3.06 -5.32 -5.34
CA ILE A 42 -1.99 -5.30 -4.34
C ILE A 42 -1.98 -6.61 -3.55
N SER A 43 -3.15 -7.06 -3.09
CA SER A 43 -3.31 -8.34 -2.40
C SER A 43 -2.77 -9.53 -3.20
N LYS A 44 -3.10 -9.61 -4.50
CA LYS A 44 -2.66 -10.69 -5.38
C LYS A 44 -1.17 -10.63 -5.73
N ASN A 45 -0.62 -9.43 -5.86
CA ASN A 45 0.78 -9.23 -6.25
C ASN A 45 1.74 -9.23 -5.06
N LEU A 46 1.24 -9.15 -3.83
CA LEU A 46 2.09 -9.17 -2.64
C LEU A 46 2.56 -10.60 -2.36
N SER A 47 3.85 -10.83 -2.53
CA SER A 47 4.49 -12.14 -2.35
C SER A 47 4.42 -12.57 -0.88
N GLY A 48 3.90 -13.78 -0.63
CA GLY A 48 4.00 -14.45 0.66
C GLY A 48 2.70 -14.76 1.40
N ALA A 49 1.55 -14.20 1.00
CA ALA A 49 0.22 -14.63 1.47
C ALA A 49 -0.91 -13.90 0.71
N GLU A 50 -2.09 -14.52 0.59
CA GLU A 50 -3.32 -13.81 0.22
C GLU A 50 -3.74 -12.88 1.36
N TYR A 51 -3.31 -11.61 1.29
CA TYR A 51 -3.70 -10.61 2.27
C TYR A 51 -5.09 -10.07 1.97
N SER A 52 -6.00 -10.14 2.94
CA SER A 52 -7.32 -9.54 2.77
C SER A 52 -7.20 -8.02 2.64
N ILE A 53 -8.06 -7.39 1.82
CA ILE A 53 -8.10 -5.92 1.66
C ILE A 53 -8.21 -5.19 3.01
N SER A 54 -8.94 -5.78 3.98
CA SER A 54 -9.04 -5.27 5.35
C SER A 54 -7.69 -5.18 6.07
N GLU A 55 -6.84 -6.20 5.91
CA GLU A 55 -5.50 -6.22 6.50
C GLU A 55 -4.58 -5.21 5.83
N LEU A 56 -4.62 -5.11 4.50
CA LEU A 56 -3.87 -4.10 3.75
C LEU A 56 -4.25 -2.68 4.18
N LYS A 57 -5.55 -2.40 4.37
CA LYS A 57 -6.03 -1.11 4.87
C LYS A 57 -5.54 -0.80 6.29
N LYS A 58 -5.55 -1.79 7.20
CA LYS A 58 -4.96 -1.64 8.55
C LYS A 58 -3.46 -1.37 8.48
N LYS A 59 -2.75 -2.02 7.57
CA LYS A 59 -1.31 -1.80 7.37
C LYS A 59 -1.01 -0.42 6.81
N LYS A 60 -1.74 0.02 5.77
CA LYS A 60 -1.68 1.41 5.32
C LYS A 60 -1.83 2.36 6.50
N LYS A 61 -2.83 2.15 7.37
CA LYS A 61 -3.05 2.99 8.56
C LYS A 61 -1.82 3.04 9.49
N ARG A 62 -1.10 1.92 9.63
CA ARG A 62 0.13 1.83 10.42
C ARG A 62 1.32 2.55 9.77
N PHE A 63 1.43 2.49 8.45
CA PHE A 63 2.50 3.11 7.67
C PHE A 63 2.18 4.56 7.23
N THR A 64 0.96 5.05 7.49
CA THR A 64 0.56 6.39 7.08
C THR A 64 1.47 7.43 7.72
N TYR A 65 2.23 8.08 6.86
CA TYR A 65 2.84 9.38 7.05
C TYR A 65 4.13 9.42 7.89
N TRP A 66 4.14 8.95 9.14
CA TRP A 66 5.33 9.06 10.00
C TRP A 66 6.42 8.04 9.69
N ASP A 67 6.02 6.83 9.25
CA ASP A 67 6.95 5.73 8.97
C ASP A 67 7.61 5.88 7.58
N LEU A 68 6.85 6.39 6.60
CA LEU A 68 7.37 6.67 5.26
C LEU A 68 8.38 7.82 5.25
N GLN A 69 8.17 8.88 6.06
CA GLN A 69 9.21 9.89 6.24
C GLN A 69 10.46 9.29 6.88
N LYS A 70 10.32 8.35 7.82
CA LYS A 70 11.48 7.73 8.49
C LYS A 70 12.30 6.85 7.56
N ILE A 71 11.65 6.02 6.73
CA ILE A 71 12.32 5.13 5.77
C ILE A 71 13.03 5.92 4.64
N VAL A 72 12.42 7.02 4.17
CA VAL A 72 13.04 7.88 3.14
C VAL A 72 14.22 8.69 3.69
N ILE A 73 14.17 9.12 4.95
CA ILE A 73 15.25 9.89 5.59
C ILE A 73 16.44 8.98 5.97
N GLU A 74 16.19 7.77 6.47
CA GLU A 74 17.25 6.84 6.89
C GLU A 74 17.87 6.00 5.75
N GLY A 75 17.32 6.10 4.53
CA GLY A 75 17.85 5.42 3.33
C GLY A 75 18.93 6.19 2.56
N GLN A 76 19.32 7.38 3.03
CA GLN A 76 20.42 8.19 2.48
C GLN A 76 21.52 8.31 3.54
N GLY A 77 22.30 7.25 3.71
CA GLY A 77 23.49 7.20 4.56
C GLY A 77 24.67 6.61 3.81
#